data_AF-A0A7V1M3Q2-F1
#
_entry.id   AF-A0A7V1M3Q2-F1
#
_cell.length_a   1.000
_cell.length_b   1.000
_cell.length_c   1.000
_cell.angle_alpha   90.00
_cell.angle_beta   90.00
_cell.angle_gamma   90.00
#
_symmetry.space_group_name_H-M   'P 1'
#
loop_
_entity.id
_entity.type
_entity.pdbx_description
1 polymer ?
#
loop_
_entity_poly.entity_id
_entity_poly.type
_entity_poly.pdbx_seq_one_letter_code
_entity_poly.pdbx_strand_id
1 'polypeptide(L)'
;MPKTYEGQLVATGYRFAIVVSRFNEFITSKLLGGALDVLARHGVDTERDVEVAWVPGSWEIPLVAARFARSGQYDAVICLGCVIRGDTPHFEYIAAEAAKGIAQSMLESGVPITFGVLTTDNIEQAIERAGTKAGNKGGDAAISAIEMVSLMRQLPEVRR
;
A
#
# COMPACT_ATOMS: atom_id res chain seq x y z
N MET A 1 -13.27 26.65 18.38
CA MET A 1 -12.37 25.56 17.93
C MET A 1 -12.98 24.93 16.69
N PRO A 2 -12.19 24.57 15.66
CA PRO A 2 -12.72 23.91 14.47
C PRO A 2 -13.20 22.48 14.78
N LYS A 3 -14.08 21.93 13.94
CA LYS A 3 -14.42 20.50 13.96
C LYS A 3 -13.28 19.72 13.32
N THR A 4 -12.68 18.78 14.05
CA THR A 4 -11.54 17.95 13.60
C THR A 4 -11.99 16.51 13.38
N TYR A 5 -11.43 15.86 12.36
CA TYR A 5 -11.58 14.42 12.10
C TYR A 5 -10.18 13.80 12.07
N GLU A 6 -9.97 12.71 12.80
CA GLU A 6 -8.67 12.02 12.92
C GLU A 6 -8.89 10.51 12.81
N GLY A 7 -8.06 9.85 11.99
CA GLY A 7 -8.10 8.40 11.85
C GLY A 7 -7.65 7.70 13.14
N GLN A 8 -8.24 6.56 13.43
CA GLN A 8 -7.86 5.69 14.54
C GLN A 8 -7.13 4.46 14.00
N LEU A 9 -6.18 3.95 14.78
CA LEU A 9 -5.40 2.75 14.43
C LEU A 9 -6.07 1.46 14.93
N VAL A 10 -7.37 1.33 14.73
CA VAL A 10 -8.13 0.10 15.03
C VAL A 10 -8.80 -0.36 13.75
N ALA A 11 -8.50 -1.60 13.35
CA ALA A 11 -8.87 -2.14 12.04
C ALA A 11 -9.78 -3.36 12.11
N THR A 12 -10.34 -3.68 13.29
CA THR A 12 -11.24 -4.82 13.46
C THR A 12 -12.45 -4.72 12.53
N GLY A 13 -12.65 -5.75 11.71
CA GLY A 13 -13.74 -5.82 10.75
C GLY A 13 -13.49 -5.02 9.45
N TYR A 14 -12.28 -4.52 9.22
CA TYR A 14 -11.88 -3.94 7.94
C TYR A 14 -11.29 -5.02 7.03
N ARG A 15 -11.54 -4.89 5.72
CA ARG A 15 -11.00 -5.78 4.69
C ARG A 15 -9.96 -5.06 3.85
N PHE A 16 -8.82 -5.70 3.62
CA PHE A 16 -7.70 -5.12 2.87
C PHE A 16 -7.35 -5.98 1.67
N ALA A 17 -7.02 -5.35 0.56
CA ALA A 17 -6.30 -6.00 -0.52
C ALA A 17 -4.84 -5.54 -0.50
N ILE A 18 -3.90 -6.43 -0.79
CA ILE A 18 -2.49 -6.11 -0.93
C ILE A 18 -2.03 -6.49 -2.33
N VAL A 19 -1.43 -5.56 -3.05
CA VAL A 19 -0.80 -5.80 -4.35
C VAL A 19 0.71 -5.76 -4.18
N VAL A 20 1.41 -6.84 -4.52
CA VAL A 20 2.85 -6.98 -4.29
C VAL A 20 3.56 -7.28 -5.60
N SER A 21 4.60 -6.53 -5.94
CA SER A 21 5.45 -6.90 -7.08
C SER A 21 6.42 -8.02 -6.73
N ARG A 22 6.60 -8.96 -7.68
CA ARG A 22 7.55 -10.08 -7.58
C ARG A 22 8.98 -9.63 -7.87
N PHE A 23 9.16 -8.62 -8.72
CA PHE A 23 10.49 -8.04 -8.95
C PHE A 23 11.08 -7.52 -7.63
N ASN A 24 12.33 -7.90 -7.32
CA ASN A 24 12.97 -7.71 -6.02
C ASN A 24 12.26 -8.42 -4.84
N GLU A 25 11.78 -9.66 -5.04
CA GLU A 25 11.02 -10.43 -4.03
C GLU A 25 11.70 -10.52 -2.66
N PHE A 26 13.02 -10.63 -2.59
CA PHE A 26 13.74 -10.67 -1.32
C PHE A 26 13.51 -9.42 -0.45
N ILE A 27 13.17 -8.28 -1.08
CA ILE A 27 12.71 -7.05 -0.43
C ILE A 27 11.19 -7.05 -0.27
N THR A 28 10.44 -7.27 -1.34
CA THR A 28 8.97 -7.08 -1.31
C THR A 28 8.26 -8.10 -0.42
N SER A 29 8.80 -9.31 -0.27
CA SER A 29 8.33 -10.30 0.73
C SER A 29 8.48 -9.80 2.17
N LYS A 30 9.54 -9.04 2.47
CA LYS A 30 9.74 -8.42 3.80
C LYS A 30 8.78 -7.26 4.02
N LEU A 31 8.49 -6.48 2.97
CA LEU A 31 7.44 -5.46 3.02
C LEU A 31 6.07 -6.08 3.28
N LEU A 32 5.73 -7.16 2.57
CA LEU A 32 4.49 -7.90 2.77
C LEU A 32 4.38 -8.43 4.20
N GLY A 33 5.44 -9.07 4.72
CA GLY A 33 5.48 -9.53 6.09
C GLY A 33 5.25 -8.41 7.11
N GLY A 34 5.85 -7.24 6.89
CA GLY A 34 5.64 -6.07 7.75
C GLY A 34 4.22 -5.51 7.67
N ALA A 35 3.61 -5.49 6.49
CA ALA A 35 2.22 -5.07 6.31
C ALA A 35 1.25 -6.00 7.04
N LEU A 36 1.40 -7.33 6.85
CA LEU A 36 0.57 -8.33 7.49
C LEU A 36 0.69 -8.30 9.02
N ASP A 37 1.93 -8.19 9.54
CA ASP A 37 2.17 -8.08 10.98
C ASP A 37 1.49 -6.84 11.58
N VAL A 38 1.57 -5.69 10.92
CA VAL A 38 0.87 -4.48 11.36
C VAL A 38 -0.65 -4.70 11.34
N LEU A 39 -1.23 -5.18 10.24
CA LEU A 39 -2.68 -5.43 10.15
C LEU A 39 -3.16 -6.35 11.28
N ALA A 40 -2.44 -7.44 11.53
CA ALA A 40 -2.74 -8.38 12.61
C ALA A 40 -2.70 -7.72 14.00
N ARG A 41 -1.64 -6.95 14.30
CA ARG A 41 -1.50 -6.23 15.58
C ARG A 41 -2.58 -5.16 15.79
N HIS A 42 -3.21 -4.70 14.72
CA HIS A 42 -4.31 -3.72 14.75
C HIS A 42 -5.71 -4.35 14.62
N GLY A 43 -5.81 -5.68 14.77
CA GLY A 43 -7.07 -6.40 14.94
C GLY A 43 -7.70 -6.93 13.65
N VAL A 44 -6.95 -6.97 12.55
CA VAL A 44 -7.37 -7.63 11.30
C VAL A 44 -7.09 -9.13 11.39
N ASP A 45 -8.06 -9.96 11.05
CA ASP A 45 -7.83 -11.38 10.81
C ASP A 45 -7.21 -11.53 9.41
N THR A 46 -5.88 -11.69 9.34
CA THR A 46 -5.18 -11.68 8.05
C THR A 46 -5.49 -12.89 7.16
N GLU A 47 -6.02 -13.98 7.71
CA GLU A 47 -6.39 -15.16 6.90
C GLU A 47 -7.75 -14.97 6.24
N ARG A 48 -8.67 -14.24 6.90
CA ARG A 48 -10.03 -14.03 6.42
C ARG A 48 -10.23 -12.70 5.69
N ASP A 49 -9.64 -11.63 6.22
CA ASP A 49 -9.97 -10.25 5.86
C ASP A 49 -8.90 -9.60 4.97
N VAL A 50 -7.85 -10.34 4.57
CA VAL A 50 -6.79 -9.85 3.68
C VAL A 50 -6.61 -10.76 2.47
N GLU A 51 -6.64 -10.18 1.27
CA GLU A 51 -6.30 -10.87 0.03
C GLU A 51 -5.02 -10.28 -0.60
N VAL A 52 -4.14 -11.14 -1.10
CA VAL A 52 -2.84 -10.72 -1.67
C VAL A 52 -2.76 -11.10 -3.14
N ALA A 53 -2.56 -10.12 -4.02
CA ALA A 53 -2.26 -10.34 -5.43
C ALA A 53 -0.79 -10.07 -5.73
N TRP A 54 -0.12 -11.06 -6.31
CA TRP A 54 1.24 -10.91 -6.80
C TRP A 54 1.25 -10.52 -8.27
N VAL A 55 1.94 -9.43 -8.58
CA VAL A 55 2.12 -8.93 -9.95
C VAL A 55 3.59 -9.05 -10.39
N PRO A 56 3.90 -9.09 -11.70
CA PRO A 56 5.27 -9.24 -12.18
C PRO A 56 6.21 -8.14 -11.66
N GLY A 57 5.87 -6.86 -11.88
CA GLY A 57 6.67 -5.72 -11.46
C GLY A 57 5.82 -4.58 -10.88
N SER A 58 6.49 -3.49 -10.49
CA SER A 58 5.79 -2.32 -9.94
C SER A 58 4.92 -1.60 -10.97
N TRP A 59 5.15 -1.83 -12.27
CA TRP A 59 4.37 -1.26 -13.36
C TRP A 59 2.93 -1.78 -13.41
N GLU A 60 2.70 -3.04 -13.05
CA GLU A 60 1.37 -3.65 -13.07
C GLU A 60 0.54 -3.33 -11.81
N ILE A 61 1.17 -2.79 -10.75
CA ILE A 61 0.52 -2.49 -9.47
C ILE A 61 -0.72 -1.59 -9.65
N PRO A 62 -0.66 -0.44 -10.36
CA PRO A 62 -1.82 0.43 -10.55
C PRO A 62 -3.06 -0.29 -11.09
N LEU A 63 -2.88 -1.14 -12.12
CA LEU A 63 -3.99 -1.83 -12.78
C LEU A 63 -4.73 -2.74 -11.80
N VAL A 64 -3.98 -3.54 -11.03
CA VAL A 64 -4.54 -4.49 -10.07
C VAL A 64 -5.11 -3.78 -8.85
N ALA A 65 -4.45 -2.73 -8.37
CA ALA A 65 -4.95 -1.92 -7.26
C ALA A 65 -6.29 -1.27 -7.61
N ALA A 66 -6.41 -0.71 -8.82
CA ALA A 66 -7.66 -0.14 -9.31
C ALA A 66 -8.77 -1.20 -9.42
N ARG A 67 -8.42 -2.43 -9.81
CA ARG A 67 -9.37 -3.56 -9.88
C ARG A 67 -9.91 -3.93 -8.50
N PHE A 68 -9.04 -4.01 -7.48
CA PHE A 68 -9.46 -4.27 -6.12
C PHE A 68 -10.32 -3.14 -5.56
N ALA A 69 -9.87 -1.89 -5.69
CA ALA A 69 -10.57 -0.72 -5.19
C ALA A 69 -11.99 -0.61 -5.78
N ARG A 70 -12.15 -0.83 -7.09
CA ARG A 70 -13.47 -0.79 -7.76
C ARG A 70 -14.35 -2.01 -7.51
N SER A 71 -13.85 -3.06 -6.86
CA SER A 71 -14.65 -4.26 -6.61
C SER A 71 -15.73 -4.07 -5.54
N GLY A 72 -15.59 -3.05 -4.68
CA GLY A 72 -16.49 -2.80 -3.56
C GLY A 72 -16.34 -3.78 -2.39
N GLN A 73 -15.30 -4.63 -2.40
CA GLN A 73 -15.09 -5.68 -1.39
C GLN A 73 -14.09 -5.30 -0.29
N TYR A 74 -13.33 -4.23 -0.48
CA TYR A 74 -12.21 -3.84 0.38
C TYR A 74 -12.36 -2.40 0.84
N ASP A 75 -11.95 -2.15 2.07
CA ASP A 75 -11.92 -0.82 2.67
C ASP A 75 -10.69 -0.03 2.22
N ALA A 76 -9.58 -0.72 1.96
CA ALA A 76 -8.36 -0.12 1.42
C ALA A 76 -7.54 -1.13 0.60
N VAL A 77 -6.65 -0.58 -0.23
CA VAL A 77 -5.65 -1.35 -0.98
C VAL A 77 -4.25 -0.90 -0.58
N ILE A 78 -3.35 -1.84 -0.31
CA ILE A 78 -1.95 -1.57 0.04
C ILE A 78 -1.06 -1.99 -1.14
N CYS A 79 -0.33 -1.04 -1.72
CA CYS A 79 0.54 -1.29 -2.87
C CYS A 79 1.99 -1.42 -2.42
N LEU A 80 2.59 -2.60 -2.57
CA LEU A 80 3.95 -2.92 -2.15
C LEU A 80 4.82 -3.24 -3.35
N GLY A 81 6.01 -2.65 -3.38
CA GLY A 81 6.98 -2.92 -4.44
C GLY A 81 8.37 -2.39 -4.13
N CYS A 82 9.33 -2.71 -4.99
CA CYS A 82 10.68 -2.18 -4.87
C CYS A 82 11.29 -1.98 -6.26
N VAL A 83 11.60 -0.73 -6.58
CA VAL A 83 12.30 -0.31 -7.78
C VAL A 83 13.66 0.24 -7.33
N ILE A 84 14.74 -0.36 -7.82
CA ILE A 84 16.12 0.04 -7.50
C ILE A 84 16.73 0.63 -8.77
N ARG A 85 17.40 1.77 -8.66
CA ARG A 85 18.04 2.43 -9.81
C ARG A 85 19.09 1.52 -10.45
N GLY A 86 19.04 1.44 -11.78
CA GLY A 86 20.07 0.79 -12.60
C GLY A 86 20.76 1.81 -13.51
N ASP A 87 21.42 1.32 -14.56
CA ASP A 87 22.28 2.16 -15.42
C ASP A 87 21.50 3.01 -16.44
N THR A 88 20.20 2.78 -16.59
CA THR A 88 19.36 3.47 -17.58
C THR A 88 18.23 4.25 -16.91
N PRO A 89 17.62 5.21 -17.62
CA PRO A 89 16.46 5.95 -17.12
C PRO A 89 15.21 5.09 -16.87
N HIS A 90 15.24 3.78 -17.15
CA HIS A 90 14.10 2.87 -16.93
C HIS A 90 13.52 2.98 -15.52
N PHE A 91 14.38 3.12 -14.50
CA PHE A 91 13.97 3.36 -13.12
C PHE A 91 12.97 4.52 -12.98
N GLU A 92 13.25 5.64 -13.65
CA GLU A 92 12.47 6.88 -13.51
C GLU A 92 11.07 6.70 -14.09
N TYR A 93 10.98 6.08 -15.27
CA TYR A 93 9.69 5.80 -15.91
C TYR A 93 8.85 4.81 -15.10
N ILE A 94 9.45 3.73 -14.58
CA ILE A 94 8.71 2.74 -13.78
C ILE A 94 8.26 3.35 -12.45
N ALA A 95 9.15 4.01 -11.71
CA ALA A 95 8.83 4.60 -10.43
C ALA A 95 7.77 5.70 -10.54
N ALA A 96 7.90 6.60 -11.53
CA ALA A 96 6.98 7.71 -11.72
C ALA A 96 5.59 7.24 -12.14
N GLU A 97 5.48 6.37 -13.14
CA GLU A 97 4.17 5.91 -13.62
C GLU A 97 3.50 4.93 -12.64
N ALA A 98 4.26 4.15 -11.86
CA ALA A 98 3.69 3.37 -10.76
C ALA A 98 3.07 4.28 -9.69
N ALA A 99 3.80 5.31 -9.23
CA ALA A 99 3.30 6.26 -8.24
C ALA A 99 2.06 7.02 -8.75
N LYS A 100 2.14 7.54 -9.97
CA LYS A 100 1.05 8.27 -10.62
C LYS A 100 -0.17 7.38 -10.83
N GLY A 101 0.00 6.16 -11.33
CA GLY A 101 -1.09 5.23 -11.56
C GLY A 101 -1.78 4.80 -10.26
N ILE A 102 -1.03 4.58 -9.18
CA ILE A 102 -1.59 4.30 -7.85
C ILE A 102 -2.42 5.49 -7.35
N ALA A 103 -1.86 6.70 -7.42
CA ALA A 103 -2.56 7.91 -7.01
C ALA A 103 -3.84 8.15 -7.82
N GLN A 104 -3.79 7.97 -9.14
CA GLN A 104 -4.94 8.08 -10.01
C GLN A 104 -6.01 7.04 -9.65
N SER A 105 -5.61 5.79 -9.42
CA SER A 105 -6.54 4.70 -9.04
C SER A 105 -7.25 5.00 -7.71
N MET A 106 -6.55 5.61 -6.75
CA MET A 106 -7.12 6.05 -5.48
C MET A 106 -8.18 7.14 -5.70
N LEU A 107 -7.84 8.18 -6.45
CA LEU A 107 -8.74 9.32 -6.71
C LEU A 107 -9.97 8.92 -7.50
N GLU A 108 -9.83 8.04 -8.50
CA GLU A 108 -10.95 7.58 -9.33
C GLU A 108 -11.90 6.64 -8.57
N SER A 109 -11.37 5.79 -7.69
CA SER A 109 -12.19 4.83 -6.94
C SER A 109 -12.80 5.43 -5.67
N GLY A 110 -12.16 6.44 -5.08
CA GLY A 110 -12.52 6.98 -3.76
C GLY A 110 -12.16 6.06 -2.59
N VAL A 111 -11.54 4.91 -2.86
CA VAL A 111 -11.06 3.97 -1.85
C VAL A 111 -9.60 4.31 -1.54
N PRO A 112 -9.18 4.37 -0.26
CA PRO A 112 -7.78 4.56 0.09
C PRO A 112 -6.87 3.51 -0.58
N ILE A 113 -5.84 3.97 -1.28
CA ILE A 113 -4.78 3.12 -1.83
C ILE A 113 -3.44 3.65 -1.36
N THR A 114 -2.74 2.90 -0.50
CA THR A 114 -1.48 3.37 0.11
C THR A 114 -0.26 2.95 -0.68
N PHE A 115 0.77 3.80 -0.64
CA PHE A 115 1.98 3.67 -1.42
C PHE A 115 3.15 3.14 -0.58
N GLY A 116 3.37 1.83 -0.64
CA GLY A 116 4.51 1.12 -0.04
C GLY A 116 5.53 0.65 -1.09
N VAL A 117 5.70 1.38 -2.20
CA VAL A 117 6.70 1.07 -3.23
C VAL A 117 8.00 1.79 -2.90
N LEU A 118 9.06 1.03 -2.65
CA LEU A 118 10.40 1.58 -2.47
C LEU A 118 10.98 2.06 -3.79
N THR A 119 11.52 3.26 -3.80
CA THR A 119 12.27 3.85 -4.93
C THR A 119 13.65 4.24 -4.41
N THR A 120 14.66 3.41 -4.63
CA THR A 120 15.99 3.57 -4.03
C THR A 120 17.09 3.61 -5.08
N ASP A 121 18.20 4.27 -4.76
CA ASP A 121 19.35 4.35 -5.66
C ASP A 121 20.22 3.09 -5.62
N ASN A 122 20.16 2.33 -4.52
CA ASN A 122 20.91 1.08 -4.36
C ASN A 122 20.14 0.05 -3.50
N ILE A 123 20.73 -1.15 -3.41
CA ILE A 123 20.15 -2.28 -2.69
C ILE A 123 20.22 -2.10 -1.17
N GLU A 124 21.26 -1.45 -0.66
CA GLU A 124 21.44 -1.19 0.77
C GLU A 124 20.29 -0.32 1.31
N GLN A 125 19.94 0.74 0.58
CA GLN A 125 18.81 1.60 0.91
C GLN A 125 17.48 0.84 0.92
N ALA A 126 17.31 -0.14 0.03
CA ALA A 126 16.11 -0.97 -0.02
C ALA A 126 16.03 -1.89 1.20
N ILE A 127 17.14 -2.53 1.57
CA ILE A 127 17.25 -3.39 2.77
C ILE A 127 16.98 -2.57 4.04
N GLU A 128 17.51 -1.35 4.13
CA GLU A 128 17.30 -0.47 5.28
C GLU A 128 15.82 -0.15 5.54
N ARG A 129 15.01 -0.09 4.48
CA ARG A 129 13.59 0.28 4.51
C ARG A 129 12.63 -0.93 4.53
N ALA A 130 13.17 -2.14 4.50
CA ALA A 130 12.40 -3.39 4.43
C ALA A 130 12.44 -4.19 5.75
N GLY A 131 12.58 -3.51 6.89
CA GLY A 131 12.54 -4.13 8.22
C GLY A 131 13.87 -4.20 8.95
N THR A 132 14.81 -3.28 8.65
CA THR A 132 16.05 -3.14 9.44
C THR A 132 16.11 -1.76 10.10
N LYS A 133 17.13 -0.94 9.80
CA LYS A 133 17.40 0.31 10.52
C LYS A 133 16.32 1.38 10.34
N ALA A 134 15.74 1.51 9.15
CA ALA A 134 14.79 2.56 8.83
C ALA A 134 13.32 2.09 8.91
N GLY A 135 13.07 1.02 9.68
CA GLY A 135 11.75 0.42 9.81
C GLY A 135 11.34 -0.42 8.59
N ASN A 136 10.04 -0.63 8.43
CA ASN A 136 9.46 -1.43 7.35
C ASN A 136 8.39 -0.62 6.62
N LYS A 137 8.67 -0.23 5.37
CA LYS A 137 7.74 0.61 4.60
C LYS A 137 6.44 -0.09 4.20
N GLY A 138 6.40 -1.42 4.22
CA GLY A 138 5.15 -2.17 4.09
C GLY A 138 4.28 -2.03 5.35
N GLY A 139 4.90 -2.10 6.53
CA GLY A 139 4.22 -1.80 7.80
C GLY A 139 3.71 -0.37 7.87
N ASP A 140 4.53 0.61 7.48
CA ASP A 140 4.10 2.02 7.42
C ASP A 140 2.90 2.21 6.48
N ALA A 141 2.93 1.59 5.30
CA ALA A 141 1.83 1.65 4.34
C ALA A 141 0.54 0.99 4.87
N ALA A 142 0.66 -0.05 5.69
CA ALA A 142 -0.47 -0.67 6.38
C ALA A 142 -1.06 0.24 7.48
N ILE A 143 -0.21 0.90 8.28
CA ILE A 143 -0.65 1.91 9.27
C ILE A 143 -1.44 3.01 8.57
N SER A 144 -0.91 3.59 7.50
CA SER A 144 -1.61 4.62 6.73
C SER A 144 -2.94 4.11 6.16
N ALA A 145 -3.02 2.84 5.76
CA ALA A 145 -4.26 2.27 5.23
C ALA A 145 -5.34 2.18 6.31
N ILE A 146 -4.99 1.68 7.49
CA ILE A 146 -5.89 1.60 8.64
C ILE A 146 -6.41 3.00 9.01
N GLU A 147 -5.50 3.95 9.15
CA GLU A 147 -5.83 5.31 9.54
C GLU A 147 -6.74 5.99 8.51
N MET A 148 -6.45 5.82 7.22
CA MET A 148 -7.26 6.36 6.14
C MET A 148 -8.66 5.73 6.08
N VAL A 149 -8.81 4.42 6.28
CA VAL A 149 -10.14 3.80 6.35
C VAL A 149 -10.95 4.41 7.49
N SER A 150 -10.34 4.51 8.68
CA SER A 150 -10.99 5.10 9.84
C SER A 150 -11.40 6.55 9.60
N LEU A 151 -10.53 7.35 8.98
CA LEU A 151 -10.79 8.74 8.65
C LEU A 151 -11.91 8.88 7.61
N MET A 152 -11.83 8.12 6.51
CA MET A 152 -12.80 8.20 5.41
C MET A 152 -14.23 7.88 5.87
N ARG A 153 -14.39 6.96 6.83
CA ARG A 153 -15.69 6.63 7.43
C ARG A 153 -16.26 7.74 8.32
N GLN A 154 -15.44 8.67 8.79
CA GLN A 154 -15.87 9.82 9.59
C GLN A 154 -16.19 11.06 8.74
N LEU A 155 -15.62 11.13 7.52
CA LEU A 155 -15.83 12.25 6.63
C LEU A 155 -17.24 12.22 6.01
N PRO A 156 -17.81 13.38 5.64
CA PRO A 156 -19.09 13.44 4.97
C PRO A 156 -19.07 12.65 3.65
N GLU A 157 -20.13 11.90 3.40
CA GLU A 157 -20.30 11.23 2.11
C GLU A 157 -20.39 12.25 0.96
N VAL A 158 -19.76 11.92 -0.17
CA VAL A 158 -19.90 12.68 -1.40
C VAL A 158 -21.29 12.42 -1.95
N ARG A 159 -22.19 13.41 -1.85
CA ARG A 159 -23.49 13.37 -2.53
C ARG A 159 -23.23 13.35 -4.03
N ARG A 160 -23.54 12.23 -4.68
CA ARG A 160 -23.53 12.09 -6.14
C ARG A 160 -24.79 12.71 -6.75
#